data_AF-A0A7C3LG42-F1
#
_entry.id   AF-A0A7C3LG42-F1
#
_cell.length_a   1.000
_cell.length_b   1.000
_cell.length_c   1.000
_cell.angle_alpha   90.00
_cell.angle_beta   90.00
_cell.angle_gamma   90.00
#
_symmetry.space_group_name_H-M   'P 1'
#
loop_
_entity.id
_entity.type
_entity.pdbx_description
1 polymer ?
#
loop_
_entity_poly.entity_id
_entity_poly.type
_entity_poly.pdbx_seq_one_letter_code
_entity_poly.pdbx_strand_id
1 'polypeptide(L)'
;QPITKPAIEKILGKSCDYSIEALKARELITEVGRSNSPGRPYLYGTTFRFLEHFGLEKPEDLPPLPELDLAAAVAEDSADGAGDEEATPARGERE
;
A
#
# COMPACT_ATOMS: atom_id res chain seq x y z
N GLN A 1 6.05 -0.41 3.65
CA GLN A 1 5.53 0.72 2.84
C GLN A 1 5.93 0.48 1.39
N PRO A 2 5.06 0.66 0.39
CA PRO A 2 3.67 1.15 0.44
C PRO A 2 2.69 0.17 1.09
N ILE A 3 1.56 0.65 1.64
CA ILE A 3 0.49 -0.19 2.23
C ILE A 3 -0.92 0.38 1.96
N THR A 4 -1.91 -0.48 1.77
CA THR A 4 -3.31 -0.06 1.54
C THR A 4 -4.08 0.16 2.85
N LYS A 5 -5.07 1.06 2.85
CA LYS A 5 -6.01 1.21 3.99
C LYS A 5 -6.60 -0.13 4.48
N PRO A 6 -7.20 -1.00 3.64
CA PRO A 6 -7.78 -2.26 4.10
C PRO A 6 -6.75 -3.20 4.75
N ALA A 7 -5.50 -3.20 4.27
CA ALA A 7 -4.43 -3.98 4.92
C ALA A 7 -4.12 -3.46 6.33
N ILE A 8 -4.11 -2.13 6.53
CA ILE A 8 -3.93 -1.52 7.86
C ILE A 8 -5.08 -1.93 8.79
N GLU A 9 -6.33 -1.87 8.32
CA GLU A 9 -7.50 -2.24 9.13
C GLU A 9 -7.48 -3.72 9.52
N LYS A 10 -7.01 -4.60 8.62
CA LYS A 10 -6.81 -6.03 8.90
C LYS A 10 -5.80 -6.26 10.03
N ILE A 11 -4.72 -5.47 10.07
CA ILE A 11 -3.69 -5.56 11.13
C ILE A 11 -4.22 -5.01 12.46
N LEU A 12 -4.95 -3.89 12.42
CA LEU A 12 -5.44 -3.21 13.63
C LEU A 12 -6.72 -3.82 14.20
N GLY A 13 -7.44 -4.64 13.42
CA GLY A 13 -8.74 -5.21 13.79
C GLY A 13 -9.86 -4.18 13.94
N LYS A 14 -9.65 -2.94 13.49
CA LYS A 14 -10.60 -1.83 13.59
C LYS A 14 -10.42 -0.83 12.46
N SER A 15 -11.45 -0.01 12.22
CA SER A 15 -11.40 1.07 11.24
C SER A 15 -10.34 2.11 11.58
N CYS A 16 -9.60 2.55 10.57
CA CYS A 16 -8.48 3.49 10.72
C CYS A 16 -8.67 4.81 9.95
N ASP A 17 -9.88 5.11 9.47
CA ASP A 17 -10.25 6.34 8.74
C ASP A 17 -9.74 7.61 9.42
N TYR A 18 -10.14 7.82 10.67
CA TYR A 18 -9.76 9.02 11.43
C TYR A 18 -8.25 9.13 11.61
N SER A 19 -7.56 8.00 11.81
CA SER A 19 -6.10 7.98 11.96
C SER A 19 -5.40 8.35 10.65
N ILE A 20 -5.87 7.82 9.52
CA ILE A 20 -5.31 8.16 8.20
C ILE A 20 -5.52 9.65 7.91
N GLU A 21 -6.73 10.18 8.12
CA GLU A 21 -7.01 11.61 7.90
C GLU A 21 -6.16 12.50 8.81
N ALA A 22 -6.05 12.18 10.10
CA ALA A 22 -5.23 12.94 11.03
C ALA A 22 -3.74 12.93 10.67
N LEU A 23 -3.22 11.79 10.20
CA LEU A 23 -1.82 11.68 9.76
C LEU A 23 -1.56 12.41 8.44
N LYS A 24 -2.51 12.36 7.49
CA LYS A 24 -2.45 13.13 6.24
C LYS A 24 -2.50 14.63 6.51
N ALA A 25 -3.38 15.09 7.40
CA ALA A 25 -3.51 16.51 7.75
C ALA A 25 -2.24 17.09 8.39
N ARG A 26 -1.42 16.24 9.03
CA ARG A 26 -0.11 16.59 9.59
C ARG A 26 1.04 16.36 8.61
N GLU A 27 0.73 16.01 7.36
CA GLU A 27 1.69 15.70 6.30
C GLU A 27 2.68 14.56 6.65
N LEU A 28 2.36 13.73 7.65
CA LEU A 28 3.22 12.62 8.09
C LEU A 28 3.15 11.42 7.14
N ILE A 29 2.02 11.26 6.45
CA ILE A 29 1.81 10.23 5.42
C ILE A 29 1.28 10.86 4.14
N THR A 30 1.55 10.20 3.02
CA THR A 30 1.05 10.60 1.70
C THR A 30 0.56 9.41 0.89
N GLU A 31 -0.23 9.69 -0.13
CA GLU A 31 -0.63 8.72 -1.14
C GLU A 31 0.52 8.55 -2.14
N VAL A 32 1.08 7.35 -2.22
CA VAL A 32 2.21 7.02 -3.11
C VAL A 32 1.76 6.38 -4.41
N GLY A 33 0.49 5.97 -4.50
CA GLY A 33 -0.08 5.39 -5.72
C GLY A 33 -1.41 4.68 -5.46
N ARG A 34 -1.79 3.80 -6.39
CA ARG A 34 -2.95 2.91 -6.26
C ARG A 34 -2.50 1.47 -6.44
N SER A 35 -3.09 0.56 -5.66
CA SER A 35 -2.85 -0.88 -5.83
C SER A 35 -3.52 -1.41 -7.10
N ASN A 36 -3.00 -2.52 -7.62
CA ASN A 36 -3.59 -3.28 -8.72
C ASN A 36 -4.71 -4.22 -8.25
N SER A 37 -4.89 -4.40 -6.94
CA SER A 37 -5.97 -5.21 -6.36
C SER A 37 -7.37 -4.67 -6.75
N PRO A 38 -8.41 -5.52 -6.79
CA PRO A 38 -9.77 -5.11 -7.11
C PRO A 38 -10.26 -3.96 -6.21
N GLY A 39 -10.84 -2.93 -6.82
CA GLY A 39 -11.20 -1.67 -6.16
C GLY A 39 -10.09 -0.60 -6.17
N ARG A 40 -8.87 -0.94 -6.62
CA ARG A 40 -7.72 -0.04 -6.80
C ARG A 40 -7.51 0.93 -5.62
N PRO A 41 -7.39 0.42 -4.37
CA PRO A 41 -7.27 1.25 -3.19
C PRO A 41 -6.00 2.09 -3.22
N TYR A 42 -6.03 3.25 -2.55
CA TYR A 42 -4.86 4.10 -2.38
C TYR A 42 -3.79 3.39 -1.54
N LEU A 43 -2.55 3.55 -1.98
CA LEU A 43 -1.34 3.13 -1.27
C LEU A 43 -0.79 4.31 -0.48
N TYR A 44 -0.48 4.07 0.79
CA TYR A 44 0.05 5.07 1.71
C TYR A 44 1.53 4.78 2.03
N GLY A 45 2.29 5.85 2.21
CA GLY A 45 3.69 5.82 2.61
C GLY A 45 4.03 6.98 3.55
N THR A 46 5.16 6.87 4.25
CA THR A 46 5.70 7.95 5.07
C THR A 46 6.34 9.05 4.20
N THR A 47 6.35 10.27 4.71
CA THR A 47 6.94 11.44 4.02
C THR A 47 8.25 11.86 4.65
N PHE A 48 8.94 12.84 4.04
CA PHE A 48 10.10 13.47 4.67
C PHE A 48 9.74 14.17 6.00
N ARG A 49 8.53 14.73 6.10
CA ARG A 49 8.04 15.35 7.35
C ARG A 49 7.94 14.35 8.50
N PHE A 50 7.60 13.09 8.21
CA PHE A 50 7.66 12.04 9.22
C PHE A 50 9.08 11.86 9.76
N LEU A 51 10.07 11.74 8.87
CA LEU A 51 11.47 11.60 9.26
C LEU A 51 11.95 12.79 10.10
N GLU A 52 11.66 14.01 9.67
CA GLU A 52 11.97 15.23 10.44
C GLU A 52 11.29 15.25 11.82
N HIS A 53 10.03 14.84 11.90
CA HIS A 53 9.27 14.85 13.15
C HIS A 53 9.81 13.84 14.17
N PHE A 54 10.29 12.70 13.71
CA PHE A 54 10.87 11.65 14.56
C PHE A 54 12.41 11.74 14.70
N GLY A 55 13.05 12.73 14.06
CA GLY A 55 14.50 12.91 14.11
C GLY A 55 15.28 11.78 13.44
N LEU A 56 14.71 11.18 12.39
CA LEU A 56 15.31 10.09 11.63
C LEU A 56 15.90 10.64 10.32
N GLU A 57 17.02 10.10 9.88
CA GLU A 57 17.56 10.42 8.55
C GLU A 57 16.95 9.50 7.49
N LYS A 58 16.67 8.25 7.87
CA LYS A 58 16.14 7.22 6.98
C LYS A 58 15.03 6.41 7.66
N PRO A 59 14.09 5.84 6.88
CA PRO A 59 13.10 4.91 7.42
C PRO A 59 13.71 3.64 8.01
N GLU A 60 14.94 3.31 7.62
CA GLU A 60 15.72 2.17 8.15
C GLU A 60 16.23 2.40 9.58
N ASP A 61 16.30 3.66 10.04
CA ASP A 61 16.77 4.01 11.39
C ASP A 61 15.71 3.75 12.47
N LEU A 62 14.53 3.26 12.08
CA LEU A 62 13.50 2.86 13.02
C LEU A 62 13.98 1.67 13.86
N PRO A 63 13.67 1.66 15.17
CA PRO A 63 13.99 0.51 16.02
C PRO A 63 13.32 -0.75 15.46
N PRO A 64 13.98 -1.92 15.57
CA PRO A 64 13.39 -3.16 15.10
C PRO A 64 12.05 -3.39 15.78
N LEU A 65 11.08 -3.89 15.01
CA LEU A 65 9.80 -4.26 15.58
C LEU A 65 10.04 -5.31 16.68
N PRO A 66 9.38 -5.20 17.85
CA PRO A 66 9.31 -6.33 18.76
C PRO A 66 8.74 -7.52 17.98
N GLU A 67 9.08 -8.77 18.36
CA GLU A 67 8.52 -10.00 17.77
C GLU A 67 6.99 -10.03 17.96
N LEU A 68 6.31 -9.26 17.13
CA LEU A 68 4.88 -9.32 16.88
C LEU A 68 4.76 -10.24 15.67
N ASP A 69 3.93 -11.26 15.81
CA ASP A 69 3.65 -12.30 14.82
C ASP A 69 2.92 -11.71 13.59
N LEU A 70 3.58 -10.79 12.87
CA LEU A 70 3.08 -10.11 11.66
C LEU A 70 3.23 -10.97 10.41
N ALA A 71 3.97 -12.09 10.49
CA ALA A 71 4.22 -12.98 9.36
C ALA A 71 2.92 -13.53 8.73
N ALA A 72 1.84 -13.62 9.50
CA ALA A 72 0.53 -14.05 9.01
C ALA A 72 -0.24 -12.98 8.20
N ALA A 73 0.11 -11.69 8.30
CA ALA A 73 -0.70 -10.61 7.73
C ALA A 73 -0.27 -10.17 6.31
N VAL A 74 0.99 -10.40 5.93
CA VAL A 74 1.62 -9.79 4.74
C VAL A 74 1.72 -10.73 3.51
N ALA A 75 1.37 -12.01 3.64
CA ALA A 75 1.60 -13.01 2.58
C ALA A 75 0.56 -12.99 1.43
N GLU A 76 -0.51 -12.21 1.51
CA GLU A 76 -1.67 -12.35 0.61
C GLU A 76 -1.81 -11.24 -0.47
N ASP A 77 -0.92 -10.24 -0.54
CA ASP A 77 -1.04 -9.10 -1.49
C ASP A 77 -0.09 -9.18 -2.70
N SER A 78 0.68 -10.27 -2.86
CA SER A 78 1.71 -10.42 -3.92
C SER A 78 1.32 -11.33 -5.09
N ALA A 79 0.03 -11.61 -5.28
CA ALA A 79 -0.42 -12.41 -6.42
C ALA A 79 -1.70 -11.80 -7.03
N ASP A 80 -1.54 -10.86 -7.97
CA ASP A 80 -2.15 -10.99 -9.30
C ASP A 80 -1.67 -9.87 -10.21
N GLY A 81 -0.95 -10.24 -11.27
CA GLY A 81 -0.37 -9.30 -12.22
C GLY A 81 0.43 -10.00 -13.31
N ALA A 82 0.03 -11.19 -13.71
CA ALA A 82 0.43 -11.74 -15.00
C ALA A 82 -0.50 -11.14 -16.05
N GLY A 83 0.01 -10.10 -16.72
CA GLY A 83 -0.62 -9.57 -17.91
C GLY A 83 -0.69 -10.65 -18.99
N ASP A 84 -1.86 -10.77 -19.59
CA ASP A 84 -1.98 -11.21 -20.98
C ASP A 84 -2.91 -10.22 -21.68
N GLU A 85 -2.28 -9.22 -22.30
CA GLU A 85 -2.88 -8.45 -23.38
C GLU A 85 -2.98 -9.37 -24.60
N GLU A 86 -4.12 -10.05 -24.79
CA GLU A 86 -4.55 -10.47 -26.11
C GLU A 86 -5.89 -9.81 -26.45
N ALA A 87 -5.80 -8.60 -26.99
CA ALA A 87 -6.87 -8.02 -27.78
C ALA A 87 -6.27 -7.27 -28.97
N THR A 88 -6.28 -7.89 -30.15
CA THR A 88 -6.35 -7.16 -31.42
C THR A 88 -7.19 -7.97 -32.43
N PRO A 89 -8.05 -7.30 -33.23
CA PRO A 89 -9.31 -7.88 -33.71
C PRO A 89 -9.27 -8.40 -35.15
N ALA A 90 -10.39 -9.05 -35.51
CA ALA A 90 -10.82 -9.56 -36.82
C ALA A 90 -10.28 -8.84 -38.07
N ARG A 91 -9.82 -9.64 -39.05
CA ARG A 91 -9.83 -9.28 -40.49
C ARG A 91 -9.89 -10.52 -41.39
N GLY A 92 -11.08 -10.76 -41.96
CA GLY A 92 -11.31 -10.97 -43.40
C GLY A 92 -10.72 -12.18 -44.16
N GLU A 93 -11.64 -12.90 -44.82
CA GLU A 93 -11.59 -13.35 -46.22
C GLU A 93 -11.13 -14.78 -46.57
N ARG A 94 -12.14 -15.57 -47.01
CA ARG A 94 -12.20 -16.52 -48.13
C ARG A 94 -11.44 -17.86 -48.02
N GLU A 95 -12.20 -18.96 -48.16
CA GLU A 95 -12.20 -19.86 -49.33
C GLU A 95 -13.54 -20.61 -49.43
#